data_AF-A0A974P2A9-F1
#
_entry.id   AF-A0A974P2A9-F1
#
_cell.length_a   1.000
_cell.length_b   1.000
_cell.length_c   1.000
_cell.angle_alpha   90.00
_cell.angle_beta   90.00
_cell.angle_gamma   90.00
#
_symmetry.space_group_name_H-M   'P 1'
#
loop_
_entity.id
_entity.type
_entity.pdbx_description
1 polymer ?
#
loop_
_entity_poly.entity_id
_entity_poly.type
_entity_poly.pdbx_seq_one_letter_code
_entity_poly.pdbx_strand_id
1 'polypeptide(L)'
;MLGGYALSGDVHRRLAAISGTAEAIIDGDLARRVPVRGSDDDLDRLALTFNRMLDRIAALMESLNQVSNDIAHDMRTPLTRLRQKLEAGLATPAESQQVLEAGLTDLDSILETFAALLRIAQIEGGARRAGFRPCDLSEVARTVVDAFAPSAEEGSKP
;
A
#
# COMPACT_ATOMS: atom_id res chain seq x y z
N MET A 1 49.81 0.82 21.51
CA MET A 1 48.93 -0.37 21.53
C MET A 1 47.55 -0.11 22.15
N LEU A 2 47.38 0.86 23.07
CA LEU A 2 46.06 1.19 23.66
C LEU A 2 45.04 1.78 22.67
N GLY A 3 45.47 2.56 21.66
CA GLY A 3 44.57 3.13 20.65
C GLY A 3 43.90 2.09 19.72
N GLY A 4 44.58 0.98 19.43
CA GLY A 4 44.02 -0.09 18.57
C GLY A 4 42.92 -0.89 19.25
N TYR A 5 43.09 -1.19 20.56
CA TYR A 5 42.06 -1.89 21.34
C TYR A 5 40.79 -1.05 21.54
N ALA A 6 40.93 0.27 21.75
CA ALA A 6 39.79 1.18 21.87
C ALA A 6 38.99 1.28 20.57
N LEU A 7 39.67 1.35 19.42
CA LEU A 7 39.01 1.37 18.10
C LEU A 7 38.26 0.07 17.83
N SER A 8 38.87 -1.09 18.13
CA SER A 8 38.25 -2.41 17.94
C SER A 8 37.02 -2.61 18.82
N GLY A 9 37.05 -2.15 20.08
CA GLY A 9 35.91 -2.23 20.99
C GLY A 9 34.74 -1.34 20.58
N ASP A 10 35.03 -0.19 19.96
CA ASP A 10 33.99 0.72 19.48
C ASP A 10 33.23 0.14 18.29
N VAL A 11 33.96 -0.37 17.29
CA VAL A 11 33.38 -1.01 16.10
C VAL A 11 32.52 -2.21 16.50
N HIS A 12 32.99 -3.06 17.41
CA HIS A 12 32.23 -4.21 17.89
C HIS A 12 30.89 -3.80 18.51
N ARG A 13 30.89 -2.74 19.33
CA ARG A 13 29.68 -2.22 19.97
C ARG A 13 28.68 -1.67 18.96
N ARG A 14 29.15 -1.00 17.90
CA ARG A 14 28.30 -0.48 16.83
C ARG A 14 27.68 -1.60 16.01
N LEU A 15 28.47 -2.62 15.65
CA LEU A 15 27.95 -3.80 14.96
C LEU A 15 26.92 -4.54 15.81
N ALA A 16 27.17 -4.72 17.11
CA ALA A 16 26.21 -5.32 18.03
C ALA A 16 24.90 -4.51 18.11
N ALA A 17 24.96 -3.17 18.05
CA ALA A 17 23.77 -2.33 18.01
C ALA A 17 22.97 -2.50 16.71
N ILE A 18 23.64 -2.66 15.57
CA ILE A 18 22.99 -2.97 14.28
C ILE A 18 22.30 -4.34 14.36
N SER A 19 23.01 -5.38 14.80
CA SER A 19 22.45 -6.73 14.93
C SER A 19 21.27 -6.77 15.90
N GLY A 20 21.40 -6.14 17.07
CA GLY A 20 20.30 -6.09 18.04
C GLY A 20 19.09 -5.27 17.55
N THR A 21 19.31 -4.26 16.69
CA THR A 21 18.19 -3.58 16.02
C THR A 21 17.51 -4.53 15.03
N ALA A 22 18.28 -5.28 14.24
CA ALA A 22 17.72 -6.26 13.30
C ALA A 22 16.93 -7.37 14.01
N GLU A 23 17.43 -7.89 15.13
CA GLU A 23 16.71 -8.87 15.96
C GLU A 23 15.39 -8.29 16.50
N ALA A 24 15.40 -7.08 17.06
CA ALA A 24 14.19 -6.43 17.53
C ALA A 24 13.14 -6.24 16.41
N ILE A 25 13.60 -5.91 15.20
CA ILE A 25 12.75 -5.81 14.01
C ILE A 25 12.16 -7.16 13.61
N ILE A 26 12.95 -8.23 13.66
CA ILE A 26 12.48 -9.61 13.42
C ILE A 26 11.42 -10.01 14.43
N ASP A 27 11.57 -9.58 15.69
CA ASP A 27 10.62 -9.82 16.77
C ASP A 27 9.38 -8.88 16.73
N GLY A 28 9.32 -7.95 15.76
CA GLY A 28 8.16 -7.12 15.48
C GLY A 28 8.24 -5.66 15.95
N ASP A 29 9.33 -5.22 16.59
CA ASP A 29 9.55 -3.82 16.98
C ASP A 29 10.03 -2.96 15.80
N LEU A 30 9.13 -2.67 14.86
CA LEU A 30 9.37 -1.83 13.67
C LEU A 30 9.74 -0.38 13.98
N ALA A 31 9.63 0.06 15.24
CA ALA A 31 10.01 1.41 15.66
C ALA A 31 11.51 1.52 16.01
N ARG A 32 12.19 0.40 16.25
CA ARG A 32 13.62 0.38 16.59
C ARG A 32 14.47 0.96 15.47
N ARG A 33 15.50 1.73 15.82
CA ARG A 33 16.47 2.31 14.87
C ARG A 33 17.90 2.11 15.35
N VAL A 34 18.82 2.00 14.39
CA VAL A 34 20.25 1.94 14.66
C VAL A 34 20.71 3.32 15.15
N PRO A 35 21.40 3.41 16.30
CA PRO A 35 21.91 4.69 16.80
C PRO A 35 23.01 5.25 15.87
N VAL A 36 22.92 6.54 15.54
CA VAL A 36 23.91 7.28 14.75
C VAL A 36 24.72 8.16 15.69
N ARG A 37 26.05 8.17 15.56
CA ARG A 37 26.94 8.88 16.50
C ARG A 37 27.44 10.23 16.01
N GLY A 38 27.31 10.52 14.72
CA GLY A 38 27.75 11.80 14.14
C GLY A 38 29.27 11.90 13.99
N SER A 39 29.96 10.75 13.96
CA SER A 39 31.38 10.62 13.60
C SER A 39 31.64 10.81 12.09
N ASP A 40 30.59 10.79 11.26
CA ASP A 40 30.66 10.88 9.79
C ASP A 40 31.58 9.82 9.15
N ASP A 41 31.67 8.66 9.80
CA ASP A 41 32.41 7.50 9.32
C ASP A 41 31.53 6.53 8.51
N ASP A 42 32.16 5.51 7.92
CA ASP A 42 31.45 4.51 7.11
C ASP A 42 30.38 3.75 7.91
N LEU A 43 30.57 3.59 9.23
CA LEU A 43 29.61 2.94 10.12
C LEU A 43 28.38 3.81 10.34
N ASP A 44 28.52 5.13 10.48
CA ASP A 44 27.39 6.06 10.52
C ASP A 44 26.63 6.08 9.18
N ARG A 45 27.34 6.05 8.05
CA ARG A 45 26.72 5.95 6.72
C ARG A 45 25.92 4.65 6.55
N LEU A 46 26.45 3.54 7.07
CA LEU A 46 25.75 2.26 7.10
C LEU A 46 24.51 2.33 7.99
N ALA A 47 24.62 2.88 9.20
CA ALA A 47 23.50 3.06 10.13
C ALA A 47 22.38 3.91 9.51
N LEU A 48 22.71 5.02 8.87
CA LEU A 48 21.76 5.86 8.15
C LEU A 48 21.08 5.13 6.99
N THR A 49 21.83 4.33 6.24
CA THR A 49 21.27 3.54 5.13
C THR A 49 20.36 2.43 5.63
N PHE A 50 20.73 1.76 6.72
CA PHE A 50 19.90 0.76 7.37
C PHE A 50 18.60 1.39 7.92
N ASN A 51 18.69 2.54 8.60
CA ASN A 51 17.52 3.26 9.09
C ASN A 51 16.58 3.66 7.95
N ARG A 52 17.09 4.13 6.80
CA ARG A 52 16.25 4.41 5.61
C ARG A 52 15.53 3.15 5.08
N MET A 53 16.21 2.00 5.09
CA MET A 53 15.58 0.72 4.74
C MET A 53 14.49 0.35 5.74
N LEU A 54 14.73 0.51 7.04
CA LEU A 54 13.74 0.26 8.10
C LEU A 54 12.54 1.19 8.01
N ASP A 55 12.75 2.48 7.74
CA ASP A 55 11.67 3.45 7.52
C ASP A 55 10.81 3.03 6.31
N ARG A 56 11.45 2.52 5.25
CA ARG A 56 10.74 2.01 4.09
C ARG A 56 9.91 0.78 4.43
N ILE A 57 10.45 -0.16 5.21
CA ILE A 57 9.71 -1.35 5.67
C ILE A 57 8.53 -0.96 6.56
N ALA A 58 8.74 -0.06 7.53
CA ALA A 58 7.69 0.41 8.42
C ALA A 58 6.54 1.08 7.65
N ALA A 59 6.85 1.93 6.67
CA ALA A 59 5.84 2.54 5.80
C ALA A 59 5.07 1.52 4.95
N LEU A 60 5.74 0.46 4.48
CA LEU A 60 5.07 -0.62 3.74
C LEU A 60 4.13 -1.43 4.63
N MET A 61 4.55 -1.75 5.86
CA MET A 61 3.74 -2.49 6.82
C MET A 61 2.52 -1.66 7.28
N GLU A 62 2.71 -0.36 7.52
CA GLU A 62 1.60 0.55 7.87
C GLU A 62 0.58 0.64 6.73
N SER A 63 1.04 0.82 5.49
CA SER A 63 0.17 0.84 4.32
C SER A 63 -0.60 -0.47 4.15
N LEU A 64 0.04 -1.62 4.39
CA LEU A 64 -0.62 -2.92 4.34
C LEU A 64 -1.71 -3.04 5.42
N ASN A 65 -1.43 -2.62 6.65
CA ASN A 65 -2.39 -2.64 7.74
C ASN A 65 -3.59 -1.73 7.47
N GLN A 66 -3.34 -0.52 6.98
CA GLN A 66 -4.39 0.44 6.63
C GLN A 66 -5.30 -0.13 5.54
N VAL A 67 -4.72 -0.59 4.43
CA VAL A 67 -5.47 -1.24 3.33
C VAL A 67 -6.28 -2.43 3.82
N SER A 68 -5.68 -3.29 4.65
CA SER A 68 -6.38 -4.46 5.19
C SER A 68 -7.59 -4.07 6.05
N ASN A 69 -7.45 -3.01 6.86
CA ASN A 69 -8.54 -2.50 7.67
C ASN A 69 -9.63 -1.85 6.82
N ASP A 70 -9.26 -1.06 5.82
CA ASP A 70 -10.19 -0.38 4.91
C ASP A 70 -11.00 -1.41 4.12
N ILE A 71 -10.34 -2.40 3.52
CA ILE A 71 -11.01 -3.53 2.82
C ILE A 71 -11.97 -4.26 3.76
N ALA A 72 -11.56 -4.56 4.99
CA ALA A 72 -12.42 -5.28 5.92
C ALA A 72 -13.69 -4.50 6.27
N HIS A 73 -13.60 -3.17 6.40
CA HIS A 73 -14.75 -2.32 6.67
C HIS A 73 -15.64 -2.18 5.43
N ASP A 74 -15.05 -1.87 4.28
CA ASP A 74 -15.77 -1.61 3.02
C ASP A 74 -16.48 -2.85 2.49
N MET A 75 -15.97 -4.06 2.78
CA MET A 75 -16.60 -5.31 2.38
C MET A 75 -17.73 -5.76 3.32
N ARG A 76 -17.70 -5.39 4.61
CA ARG A 76 -18.71 -5.85 5.59
C ARG A 76 -20.11 -5.40 5.22
N THR A 77 -20.26 -4.15 4.80
CA THR A 77 -21.55 -3.54 4.47
C THR A 77 -22.23 -4.19 3.26
N PRO A 78 -21.59 -4.26 2.07
CA PRO A 78 -22.22 -4.85 0.89
C PRO A 78 -22.42 -6.37 1.03
N LEU A 79 -21.53 -7.10 1.71
CA LEU A 79 -21.74 -8.53 1.96
C LEU A 79 -22.92 -8.80 2.90
N THR A 80 -23.08 -7.99 3.95
CA THR A 80 -24.26 -8.08 4.83
C THR A 80 -25.54 -7.82 4.04
N ARG A 81 -25.54 -6.81 3.17
CA ARG A 81 -26.69 -6.48 2.32
C ARG A 81 -27.01 -7.59 1.32
N LEU A 82 -26.00 -8.14 0.63
CA LEU A 82 -26.15 -9.26 -0.30
C LEU A 82 -26.76 -10.47 0.43
N ARG A 83 -26.25 -10.80 1.62
CA ARG A 83 -26.77 -11.88 2.45
C ARG A 83 -28.25 -11.69 2.77
N GLN A 84 -28.65 -10.52 3.26
CA GLN A 84 -30.06 -10.21 3.59
C GLN A 84 -30.97 -10.34 2.37
N LYS A 85 -30.51 -9.88 1.20
CA LYS A 85 -31.24 -9.99 -0.06
C LYS A 85 -31.48 -11.45 -0.45
N LEU A 86 -30.44 -12.27 -0.38
CA LEU A 86 -30.53 -13.70 -0.67
C LEU A 86 -31.43 -14.44 0.34
N GLU A 87 -31.34 -14.10 1.63
CA GLU A 87 -32.22 -14.66 2.68
C GLU A 87 -33.70 -14.33 2.40
N ALA A 88 -34.01 -13.10 1.94
CA ALA A 88 -35.37 -12.73 1.54
C ALA A 88 -35.88 -13.51 0.30
N GLY A 89 -35.00 -13.76 -0.67
CA GLY A 89 -35.32 -14.56 -1.85
C GLY A 89 -35.57 -16.05 -1.56
N LEU A 90 -34.92 -16.60 -0.52
CA LEU A 90 -35.18 -17.95 -0.04
C LEU A 90 -36.53 -18.05 0.67
N ALA A 91 -36.97 -16.99 1.35
CA ALA A 91 -38.30 -16.92 1.97
C ALA A 91 -39.45 -16.81 0.96
N THR A 92 -39.16 -16.40 -0.29
CA THR A 92 -40.18 -16.09 -1.31
C THR A 92 -39.88 -16.81 -2.64
N PRO A 93 -40.23 -18.10 -2.77
CA PRO A 93 -39.85 -18.94 -3.92
C PRO A 93 -40.30 -18.41 -5.28
N ALA A 94 -41.39 -17.65 -5.33
CA ALA A 94 -41.93 -17.07 -6.56
C ALA A 94 -41.03 -15.97 -7.16
N GLU A 95 -40.19 -15.32 -6.34
CA GLU A 95 -39.31 -14.21 -6.74
C GLU A 95 -37.82 -14.61 -6.72
N SER A 96 -37.50 -15.88 -6.42
CA SER A 96 -36.12 -16.33 -6.20
C SER A 96 -35.20 -16.09 -7.40
N GLN A 97 -35.71 -16.16 -8.64
CA GLN A 97 -34.88 -15.90 -9.83
C GLN A 97 -34.46 -14.42 -9.93
N GLN A 98 -35.41 -13.49 -9.75
CA GLN A 98 -35.12 -12.05 -9.75
C GLN A 98 -34.17 -11.67 -8.61
N VAL A 99 -34.37 -12.24 -7.43
CA VAL A 99 -33.47 -12.01 -6.29
C VAL A 99 -32.06 -12.53 -6.56
N LEU A 100 -31.93 -13.68 -7.23
CA LEU A 100 -30.63 -14.25 -7.58
C LEU A 100 -29.90 -13.39 -8.62
N GLU A 101 -30.59 -12.96 -9.68
CA GLU A 101 -30.04 -12.04 -10.69
C GLU A 101 -29.58 -10.71 -10.08
N ALA A 102 -30.40 -10.15 -9.19
CA ALA A 102 -30.04 -8.93 -8.44
C ALA A 102 -28.91 -9.17 -7.43
N GLY A 103 -28.75 -10.39 -6.92
CA GLY A 103 -27.64 -10.76 -6.04
C GLY A 103 -26.32 -10.93 -6.81
N LEU A 104 -26.37 -11.49 -8.03
CA LEU A 104 -25.21 -11.57 -8.92
C LEU A 104 -24.69 -10.17 -9.29
N THR A 105 -25.60 -9.24 -9.61
CA THR A 105 -25.23 -7.84 -9.91
C THR A 105 -24.54 -7.16 -8.72
N ASP A 106 -25.06 -7.37 -7.50
CA ASP A 106 -24.44 -6.85 -6.27
C ASP A 106 -23.04 -7.48 -6.05
N LEU A 107 -22.88 -8.77 -6.34
CA LEU A 107 -21.60 -9.48 -6.24
C LEU A 107 -20.57 -8.95 -7.23
N ASP A 108 -20.96 -8.71 -8.48
CA ASP A 108 -20.07 -8.12 -9.50
C ASP A 108 -19.58 -6.73 -9.05
N SER A 109 -20.48 -5.91 -8.50
CA SER A 109 -20.14 -4.59 -7.95
C SER A 109 -19.13 -4.69 -6.77
N ILE A 110 -19.28 -5.71 -5.92
CA ILE A 110 -18.33 -5.99 -4.83
C ILE A 110 -16.97 -6.37 -5.39
N LEU A 111 -16.92 -7.23 -6.41
CA LEU A 111 -15.66 -7.66 -7.05
C LEU A 111 -14.94 -6.49 -7.73
N GLU A 112 -15.67 -5.61 -8.41
CA GLU A 112 -15.11 -4.38 -9.01
C GLU A 112 -14.52 -3.45 -7.94
N THR A 113 -15.25 -3.25 -6.84
CA THR A 113 -14.78 -2.43 -5.71
C THR A 113 -13.51 -3.02 -5.10
N PHE A 114 -13.49 -4.34 -4.89
CA PHE A 114 -12.31 -5.04 -4.36
C PHE A 114 -11.09 -4.90 -5.29
N ALA A 115 -11.29 -5.04 -6.60
CA ALA A 115 -10.22 -4.83 -7.59
C ALA A 115 -9.70 -3.38 -7.57
N ALA A 116 -10.58 -2.39 -7.39
CA ALA A 116 -10.20 -0.98 -7.26
C ALA A 116 -9.37 -0.73 -5.98
N LEU A 117 -9.79 -1.27 -4.83
CA LEU A 117 -9.06 -1.17 -3.57
C LEU A 117 -7.67 -1.80 -3.65
N LEU A 118 -7.54 -2.99 -4.25
CA LEU A 118 -6.23 -3.62 -4.49
C LEU A 118 -5.32 -2.74 -5.37
N ARG A 119 -5.87 -2.07 -6.38
CA ARG A 119 -5.11 -1.15 -7.22
C ARG A 119 -4.63 0.08 -6.44
N ILE A 120 -5.44 0.61 -5.52
CA ILE A 120 -5.05 1.72 -4.63
C ILE A 120 -3.91 1.28 -3.71
N ALA A 121 -4.03 0.13 -3.05
CA ALA A 121 -3.00 -0.43 -2.18
C ALA A 121 -1.64 -0.59 -2.88
N GLN A 122 -1.65 -1.06 -4.13
CA GLN A 122 -0.42 -1.19 -4.95
C GLN A 122 0.22 0.16 -5.30
N ILE A 123 -0.58 1.22 -5.44
CA ILE A 123 -0.09 2.58 -5.67
C ILE A 123 0.53 3.14 -4.39
N GLU A 124 -0.15 3.02 -3.25
CA GLU A 124 0.26 3.57 -1.95
C GLU A 124 1.50 2.89 -1.40
N GLY A 125 1.61 1.57 -1.57
CA GLY A 125 2.84 0.81 -1.26
C GLY A 125 4.05 1.25 -2.09
N GLY A 126 3.89 2.18 -3.04
CA GLY A 126 4.98 2.76 -3.83
C GLY A 126 5.56 1.81 -4.88
N ALA A 127 4.96 0.64 -5.08
CA ALA A 127 5.36 -0.32 -6.11
C ALA A 127 5.31 0.29 -7.52
N ARG A 128 4.44 1.28 -7.75
CA ARG A 128 4.31 1.98 -9.04
C ARG A 128 5.15 3.25 -9.21
N ARG A 129 5.90 3.69 -8.19
CA ARG A 129 6.77 4.88 -8.32
C ARG A 129 8.03 4.63 -9.16
N ALA A 130 8.45 3.37 -9.32
CA ALA A 130 9.62 3.01 -10.12
C ALA A 130 9.48 3.37 -11.62
N GLY A 131 8.24 3.54 -12.12
CA GLY A 131 7.98 3.95 -13.50
C GLY A 131 7.83 5.46 -13.70
N PHE A 132 8.00 6.27 -12.66
CA PHE A 132 7.83 7.73 -12.77
C PHE A 132 9.05 8.29 -13.51
N ARG A 133 8.78 9.03 -14.58
CA ARG A 133 9.79 9.73 -15.38
C ARG A 133 9.36 11.18 -15.59
N PRO A 134 10.31 12.11 -15.76
CA PRO A 134 9.98 13.45 -16.25
C PRO A 134 9.14 13.34 -17.54
N CYS A 135 8.04 14.09 -17.62
CA CYS A 135 7.18 14.15 -18.80
C CYS A 135 6.76 15.60 -19.08
N ASP A 136 6.48 15.89 -20.35
CA ASP A 136 5.91 17.17 -20.77
C ASP A 136 4.40 17.16 -20.52
N LEU A 137 3.95 17.97 -19.55
CA LEU A 137 2.53 18.10 -19.22
C LEU A 137 1.71 18.64 -20.40
N SER A 138 2.33 19.39 -21.31
CA SER A 138 1.68 19.90 -22.52
C SER A 138 1.31 18.77 -23.48
N GLU A 139 2.18 17.76 -23.60
CA GLU A 139 1.96 16.58 -24.44
C GLU A 139 0.85 15.70 -23.86
N VAL A 140 0.88 15.49 -22.53
CA VAL A 140 -0.18 14.77 -21.81
C VAL A 140 -1.53 15.47 -21.97
N ALA A 141 -1.56 16.80 -21.78
CA ALA A 141 -2.79 17.58 -21.92
C ALA A 141 -3.39 17.48 -23.34
N ARG A 142 -2.56 17.57 -24.39
CA ARG A 142 -3.02 17.38 -25.78
C ARG A 142 -3.57 15.97 -26.00
N THR A 143 -2.89 14.95 -25.48
CA THR A 143 -3.33 13.55 -25.60
C THR A 143 -4.71 13.33 -24.98
N VAL A 144 -4.96 13.95 -23.82
CA VAL A 144 -6.27 13.91 -23.15
C VAL A 144 -7.31 14.66 -23.98
N VAL A 145 -7.01 15.87 -24.46
CA VAL A 145 -7.92 16.64 -25.31
C VAL A 145 -8.30 15.87 -26.57
N ASP A 146 -7.33 15.28 -27.28
CA ASP A 146 -7.57 14.50 -28.48
C ASP A 146 -8.40 13.25 -28.20
N ALA A 147 -8.18 12.58 -27.06
CA ALA A 147 -8.93 11.39 -26.67
C ALA A 147 -10.40 11.70 -26.31
N PHE A 148 -10.69 12.87 -25.77
CA PHE A 148 -12.03 13.28 -25.34
C PHE A 148 -12.76 14.21 -26.33
N ALA A 149 -12.08 14.71 -27.36
CA ALA A 149 -12.68 15.51 -28.42
C ALA A 149 -13.93 14.87 -29.07
N PRO A 150 -13.94 13.55 -29.40
CA PRO A 150 -15.11 12.91 -30.00
C PRO A 150 -16.35 12.94 -29.10
N SER A 151 -16.16 12.73 -27.79
CA SER A 151 -17.24 12.73 -26.79
C SER A 151 -17.77 14.13 -26.50
N ALA A 152 -16.93 15.16 -26.64
CA ALA A 152 -17.33 16.56 -26.50
C ALA A 152 -18.18 17.03 -27.71
N GLU A 153 -17.90 16.53 -28.92
CA GLU A 153 -18.66 16.84 -30.13
C GLU A 153 -20.04 16.15 -30.14
N GLU A 154 -20.17 14.94 -29.59
CA GLU A 154 -21.47 14.25 -29.46
C GLU A 154 -22.42 14.92 -28.47
N GLY A 155 -21.92 15.50 -27.37
CA GLY A 155 -22.72 16.27 -26.41
C GLY A 155 -23.12 17.67 -26.90
N SER A 156 -22.60 18.12 -28.04
CA SER A 156 -22.85 19.46 -28.61
C SER A 156 -23.80 19.45 -29.80
N LYS A 157 -24.37 18.30 -30.20
CA LYS A 157 -25.44 18.27 -31.18
C LYS A 157 -26.76 18.78 -30.54
N PRO A 158 -27.39 19.83 -31.09
CA PRO A 158 -28.66 20.36 -30.61
C PRO A 158 -29.83 19.38 -30.82
#